data_AF-A0A673I6X1-F1
#
_entry.id   AF-A0A673I6X1-F1
#
_cell.length_a   1.000
_cell.length_b   1.000
_cell.length_c   1.000
_cell.angle_alpha   90.00
_cell.angle_beta   90.00
_cell.angle_gamma   90.00
#
_symmetry.space_group_name_H-M   'P 1'
#
loop_
_entity.id
_entity.type
_entity.pdbx_description
1 polymer ?
#
loop_
_entity_poly.entity_id
_entity_poly.type
_entity_poly.pdbx_seq_one_letter_code
_entity_poly.pdbx_strand_id
1 'polypeptide(L)'
;LEEDEKQELENIRRRKQELLEDIQRLKDDIAKVTNEIQSLGSTQERINMQRSKQMAMGRKKFNMDPKKGIQFLIENELLKNTCEDIAQFLYKGEGLNKTLCCRMMEAFAQRYCQCNPGVFQSTDTCYVLSFAIIMLNTSLHNPNVKDKPSAERFIGMNRGINDGGDLPEDLLRNLYESIKNEPFKIPEDDGNDLTHTFFNPDREGWLLKLGGRVKTWKRRWFILTDNCLYYFEYTTDKEPRGIIPLENLSIREVDDSKKPNCFELFIPDNKDQVIKACKTEADGRVVEGNHTFYRISAPTTEEKEEWINSIKAAISRDPFYEMLAARKKRASSLKRQ
;
A
#
# COMPACT_ATOMS: atom_id res chain seq x y z
N LEU A 1 -2.63 58.28 68.63
CA LEU A 1 -1.81 57.07 68.43
C LEU A 1 -0.67 57.20 69.40
N GLU A 2 -0.66 56.34 70.41
CA GLU A 2 0.44 56.23 71.37
C GLU A 2 1.74 55.93 70.60
N GLU A 3 2.90 56.36 71.10
CA GLU A 3 4.19 56.22 70.38
C GLU A 3 4.44 54.78 69.90
N ASP A 4 4.01 53.80 70.69
CA ASP A 4 4.12 52.37 70.38
C ASP A 4 3.32 51.98 69.13
N GLU A 5 2.10 52.51 68.96
CA GLU A 5 1.27 52.24 67.78
C GLU A 5 1.88 52.83 66.51
N LYS A 6 2.56 53.97 66.59
CA LYS A 6 3.25 54.57 65.43
C LYS A 6 4.46 53.73 65.03
N GLN A 7 5.23 53.22 65.99
CA GLN A 7 6.38 52.37 65.75
C GLN A 7 5.96 51.02 65.12
N GLU A 8 4.86 50.42 65.57
CA GLU A 8 4.29 49.23 64.95
C GLU A 8 3.84 49.50 63.50
N LEU A 9 3.20 50.64 63.23
CA LEU A 9 2.73 50.99 61.90
C LEU A 9 3.88 51.22 60.91
N GLU A 10 5.00 51.78 61.37
CA GLU A 10 6.24 51.88 60.59
C GLU A 10 6.87 50.52 60.31
N ASN A 11 6.90 49.63 61.31
CA ASN A 11 7.39 48.27 61.13
C ASN A 11 6.53 47.47 60.13
N ILE A 12 5.20 47.63 60.18
CA ILE A 12 4.28 47.02 59.22
C ILE A 12 4.50 47.58 57.81
N ARG A 13 4.72 48.90 57.68
CA ARG A 13 5.03 49.54 56.38
C ARG A 13 6.34 49.03 55.80
N ARG A 14 7.39 48.92 56.61
CA ARG A 14 8.68 48.36 56.17
C ARG A 14 8.54 46.92 55.69
N ARG A 15 7.87 46.09 56.48
CA ARG A 15 7.66 44.67 56.14
C ARG A 15 6.78 44.49 54.90
N LYS A 16 5.78 45.36 54.71
CA LYS A 16 4.97 45.41 53.49
C LYS A 16 5.82 45.75 52.27
N GLN A 17 6.78 46.66 52.41
CA GLN A 17 7.67 47.05 51.33
C GLN A 17 8.66 45.93 50.96
N GLU A 18 9.24 45.26 51.96
CA GLU A 18 10.06 44.06 51.76
C GLU A 18 9.28 42.95 51.02
N LEU A 19 8.02 42.69 51.44
CA LEU A 19 7.17 41.70 50.77
C LEU A 19 6.83 42.09 49.32
N LEU A 20 6.66 43.38 49.02
CA LEU A 20 6.41 43.84 47.66
C LEU A 20 7.64 43.67 46.76
N GLU A 21 8.84 43.92 47.29
CA GLU A 21 10.10 43.67 46.59
C GLU A 21 10.30 42.17 46.32
N ASP A 22 9.97 41.31 47.29
CA ASP A 22 10.03 39.86 47.10
C ASP A 22 9.02 39.34 46.09
N ILE A 23 7.78 39.87 46.10
CA ILE A 23 6.78 39.55 45.08
C ILE A 23 7.28 39.98 43.69
N GLN A 24 7.94 41.13 43.57
CA GLN A 24 8.46 41.59 42.30
C GLN A 24 9.60 40.70 41.79
N ARG A 25 10.54 40.30 42.68
CA ARG A 25 11.60 39.34 42.34
C ARG A 25 11.05 38.01 41.86
N LEU A 26 10.06 37.46 42.58
CA LEU A 26 9.42 36.20 42.19
C LEU A 26 8.72 36.29 40.83
N LYS A 27 8.10 37.44 40.52
CA LYS A 27 7.49 37.66 39.19
C LYS A 27 8.55 37.65 38.08
N ASP A 28 9.68 38.30 38.30
CA ASP A 28 10.77 38.38 37.32
C ASP A 28 11.41 37.00 37.09
N ASP A 29 11.58 36.21 38.17
CA ASP A 29 12.06 34.82 38.08
C ASP A 29 11.08 33.93 37.32
N ILE A 30 9.76 34.03 37.59
CA ILE A 30 8.74 33.29 36.84
C ILE A 30 8.76 33.67 35.35
N ALA A 31 8.91 34.95 35.03
CA ALA A 31 8.99 35.41 33.65
C ALA A 31 10.23 34.84 32.93
N LYS A 32 11.37 34.78 33.61
CA LYS A 32 12.60 34.19 33.08
C LYS A 32 12.45 32.69 32.83
N VAL A 33 11.93 31.94 33.80
CA VAL A 33 11.67 30.49 33.67
C VAL A 33 10.69 30.21 32.53
N THR A 34 9.64 31.03 32.40
CA THR A 34 8.65 30.89 31.32
C THR A 34 9.28 31.07 29.94
N ASN A 35 10.15 32.06 29.78
CA ASN A 35 10.87 32.30 28.52
C ASN A 35 11.85 31.17 28.18
N GLU A 36 12.56 30.63 29.18
CA GLU A 36 13.44 29.48 28.99
C GLU A 36 12.66 28.22 28.56
N ILE A 37 11.50 27.95 29.17
CA ILE A 37 10.62 26.83 28.80
C ILE A 37 10.10 26.98 27.36
N GLN A 38 9.66 28.17 26.95
CA GLN A 38 9.22 28.43 25.58
C GLN A 38 10.35 28.26 24.56
N SER A 39 11.55 28.74 24.88
CA SER A 39 12.74 28.58 24.03
C SER A 39 13.13 27.11 23.86
N LEU A 40 13.14 26.33 24.95
CA LEU A 40 13.40 24.90 24.93
C LEU A 40 12.35 24.12 24.13
N GLY A 41 11.06 24.45 24.28
CA GLY A 41 9.97 23.86 23.50
C GLY A 41 10.14 24.07 21.99
N SER A 42 10.45 25.30 21.58
CA SER A 42 10.65 25.63 20.16
C SER A 42 11.88 24.96 19.54
N THR A 43 12.91 24.70 20.36
CA THR A 43 14.14 24.00 19.92
C THR A 43 13.89 22.51 19.78
N GLN A 44 13.17 21.90 20.73
CA GLN A 44 12.81 20.48 20.68
C GLN A 44 11.86 20.16 19.52
N GLU A 45 10.89 21.03 19.24
CA GLU A 45 9.99 20.89 18.09
C GLU A 45 10.72 20.94 16.74
N ARG A 46 11.70 21.85 16.59
CA ARG A 46 12.54 21.90 15.37
C ARG A 46 13.38 20.63 15.20
N ILE A 47 13.98 20.13 16.28
CA ILE A 47 14.75 18.88 16.26
C ILE A 47 13.87 17.69 15.88
N ASN A 48 12.66 17.61 16.45
CA ASN A 48 11.71 16.54 16.15
C ASN A 48 11.22 16.62 14.69
N MET A 49 10.94 17.83 14.18
CA MET A 49 10.55 18.03 12.78
C MET A 49 11.68 17.66 11.82
N GLN A 50 12.93 17.95 12.18
CA GLN A 50 14.11 17.59 11.39
C GLN A 50 14.36 16.08 11.39
N ARG A 51 14.26 15.42 12.56
CA ARG A 51 14.31 13.95 12.66
C ARG A 51 13.20 13.27 11.86
N SER A 52 11.97 13.78 11.92
CA SER A 52 10.83 13.25 11.15
C SER A 52 11.06 13.38 9.63
N LYS A 53 11.59 14.52 9.16
CA LYS A 53 11.96 14.70 7.75
C LYS A 53 13.07 13.74 7.30
N GLN A 54 14.10 13.54 8.12
CA GLN A 54 15.17 12.59 7.81
C GLN A 54 14.64 11.15 7.81
N MET A 55 13.72 10.80 8.72
CA MET A 55 13.08 9.49 8.75
C MET A 55 12.24 9.23 7.49
N ALA A 56 11.45 10.21 7.05
CA ALA A 56 10.70 10.13 5.79
C ALA A 56 11.63 9.97 4.57
N MET A 57 12.75 10.70 4.54
CA MET A 57 13.77 10.56 3.49
C MET A 57 14.43 9.17 3.53
N GLY A 58 14.71 8.64 4.72
CA GLY A 58 15.26 7.30 4.91
C GLY A 58 14.31 6.19 4.45
N ARG A 59 13.01 6.31 4.74
CA ARG A 59 11.96 5.43 4.19
C ARG A 59 11.89 5.51 2.67
N LYS A 60 11.93 6.72 2.10
CA LYS A 60 11.96 6.91 0.63
C LYS A 60 13.18 6.25 0.00
N LYS A 61 14.37 6.40 0.61
CA LYS A 61 15.60 5.73 0.16
C LYS A 61 15.52 4.21 0.31
N PHE A 62 14.94 3.71 1.41
CA PHE A 62 14.71 2.29 1.65
C PHE A 62 13.78 1.67 0.59
N ASN A 63 12.74 2.41 0.21
CA ASN A 63 11.80 1.99 -0.82
C ASN A 63 12.41 1.93 -2.22
N MET A 64 13.44 2.74 -2.49
CA MET A 64 14.21 2.72 -3.73
C MET A 64 15.30 1.65 -3.73
N ASP A 65 16.00 1.48 -2.60
CA ASP A 65 17.07 0.50 -2.40
C ASP A 65 17.16 0.18 -0.89
N PRO A 66 16.71 -1.02 -0.45
CA PRO A 66 16.65 -1.37 0.96
C PRO A 66 18.01 -1.29 1.66
N LYS A 67 19.10 -1.65 0.95
CA LYS A 67 20.44 -1.62 1.53
C LYS A 67 20.87 -0.17 1.76
N LYS A 68 20.67 0.72 0.78
CA LYS A 68 21.00 2.15 0.92
C LYS A 68 20.08 2.88 1.91
N GLY A 69 18.82 2.46 2.03
CA GLY A 69 17.90 3.03 3.01
C GLY A 69 18.25 2.70 4.45
N ILE A 70 18.53 1.42 4.73
CA ILE A 70 19.02 0.99 6.06
C ILE A 70 20.37 1.67 6.36
N GLN A 71 21.29 1.68 5.40
CA GLN A 71 22.57 2.37 5.52
C GLN A 71 22.37 3.85 5.87
N PHE A 72 21.49 4.56 5.15
CA PHE A 72 21.18 5.97 5.42
C PHE A 72 20.57 6.18 6.81
N LEU A 73 19.66 5.31 7.25
CA LEU A 73 19.04 5.38 8.57
C LEU A 73 20.06 5.13 9.69
N ILE A 74 21.02 4.22 9.48
CA ILE A 74 22.12 3.95 10.40
C ILE A 74 23.08 5.14 10.46
N GLU A 75 23.49 5.68 9.30
CA GLU A 75 24.42 6.81 9.21
C GLU A 75 23.85 8.11 9.80
N ASN A 76 22.52 8.26 9.84
CA ASN A 76 21.84 9.42 10.43
C ASN A 76 21.38 9.15 11.88
N GLU A 77 21.83 8.07 12.52
CA GLU A 77 21.45 7.69 13.90
C GLU A 77 19.93 7.59 14.14
N LEU A 78 19.19 7.24 13.08
CA LEU A 78 17.75 7.00 13.11
C LEU A 78 17.42 5.52 13.32
N LEU A 79 18.39 4.64 13.05
CA LEU A 79 18.28 3.19 13.22
C LEU A 79 19.61 2.65 13.75
N LYS A 80 19.57 1.75 14.72
CA LYS A 80 20.78 1.09 15.21
C LYS A 80 21.19 -0.04 14.27
N ASN A 81 22.48 -0.27 14.13
CA ASN A 81 23.04 -1.36 13.32
C ASN A 81 23.01 -2.70 14.07
N THR A 82 21.84 -3.12 14.53
CA THR A 82 21.61 -4.42 15.16
C THR A 82 20.53 -5.17 14.39
N CYS A 83 20.58 -6.50 14.41
CA CYS A 83 19.58 -7.31 13.72
C CYS A 83 18.17 -7.09 14.28
N GLU A 84 18.08 -6.85 15.59
CA GLU A 84 16.84 -6.64 16.34
C GLU A 84 16.22 -5.29 16.02
N ASP A 85 16.98 -4.21 16.03
CA ASP A 85 16.47 -2.86 15.74
C ASP A 85 16.08 -2.74 14.26
N ILE A 86 16.87 -3.35 13.35
CA ILE A 86 16.51 -3.43 11.93
C ILE A 86 15.23 -4.25 11.74
N ALA A 87 15.11 -5.42 12.39
CA ALA A 87 13.89 -6.22 12.33
C ALA A 87 12.69 -5.47 12.91
N GLN A 88 12.86 -4.72 14.00
CA GLN A 88 11.81 -3.92 14.61
C GLN A 88 11.40 -2.73 13.73
N PHE A 89 12.33 -2.12 13.01
CA PHE A 89 12.05 -1.10 11.99
C PHE A 89 11.24 -1.66 10.82
N LEU A 90 11.60 -2.85 10.33
CA LEU A 90 10.83 -3.53 9.28
C LEU A 90 9.45 -3.98 9.77
N TYR A 91 9.37 -4.47 11.01
CA TYR A 91 8.14 -4.92 11.65
C TYR A 91 7.15 -3.78 11.91
N LYS A 92 7.63 -2.60 12.32
CA LYS A 92 6.79 -1.41 12.51
C LYS A 92 6.21 -0.87 11.20
N GLY A 93 6.78 -1.22 10.05
CA GLY A 93 6.11 -1.16 8.74
C GLY A 93 5.70 0.21 8.19
N GLU A 94 5.82 1.31 8.95
CA GLU A 94 5.34 2.62 8.52
C GLU A 94 6.03 3.11 7.22
N GLY A 95 5.29 3.08 6.11
CA GLY A 95 5.70 3.66 4.83
C GLY A 95 6.77 2.88 4.04
N LEU A 96 6.92 1.58 4.25
CA LEU A 96 7.88 0.73 3.52
C LEU A 96 7.24 0.01 2.30
N ASN A 97 7.99 -0.13 1.20
CA ASN A 97 7.52 -0.63 -0.11
C ASN A 97 7.39 -2.18 -0.17
N LYS A 98 6.32 -2.61 -0.84
CA LYS A 98 5.83 -3.98 -1.12
C LYS A 98 6.83 -5.00 -1.70
N THR A 99 7.99 -4.62 -2.24
CA THR A 99 9.07 -5.59 -2.57
C THR A 99 9.53 -6.36 -1.32
N LEU A 100 9.30 -5.78 -0.14
CA LEU A 100 9.52 -6.46 1.14
C LEU A 100 8.53 -7.59 1.41
N CYS A 101 7.27 -7.52 0.97
CA CYS A 101 6.29 -8.59 1.21
C CYS A 101 6.77 -9.93 0.64
N CYS A 102 7.33 -9.97 -0.57
CA CYS A 102 7.88 -11.21 -1.12
C CYS A 102 9.07 -11.74 -0.29
N ARG A 103 9.98 -10.86 0.16
CA ARG A 103 11.12 -11.26 1.01
C ARG A 103 10.71 -11.68 2.42
N MET A 104 9.70 -11.02 2.98
CA MET A 104 9.13 -11.33 4.30
C MET A 104 8.35 -12.64 4.27
N MET A 105 7.56 -12.88 3.22
CA MET A 105 6.85 -14.14 3.03
C MET A 105 7.81 -15.30 2.78
N GLU A 106 8.94 -15.06 2.11
CA GLU A 106 9.98 -16.07 1.94
C GLU A 106 10.71 -16.38 3.25
N ALA A 107 11.05 -15.36 4.04
CA ALA A 107 11.58 -15.54 5.40
C ALA A 107 10.58 -16.23 6.33
N PHE A 108 9.30 -15.89 6.24
CA PHE A 108 8.20 -16.54 6.95
C PHE A 108 8.09 -18.01 6.58
N ALA A 109 8.06 -18.33 5.28
CA ALA A 109 7.96 -19.70 4.80
C ALA A 109 9.15 -20.54 5.25
N GLN A 110 10.37 -19.98 5.18
CA GLN A 110 11.58 -20.63 5.69
C GLN A 110 11.47 -20.90 7.19
N ARG A 111 11.05 -19.90 7.97
CA ARG A 111 10.91 -20.03 9.41
C ARG A 111 9.83 -21.03 9.79
N TYR A 112 8.70 -21.02 9.10
CA TYR A 112 7.60 -21.95 9.32
C TYR A 112 8.04 -23.39 9.07
N CYS A 113 8.75 -23.65 7.97
CA CYS A 113 9.27 -24.99 7.65
C CYS A 113 10.34 -25.45 8.65
N GLN A 114 11.16 -24.54 9.18
CA GLN A 114 12.11 -24.84 10.26
C GLN A 114 11.41 -25.21 11.58
N CYS A 115 10.33 -24.51 11.92
CA CYS A 115 9.57 -24.77 13.14
C CYS A 115 8.66 -26.01 13.01
N ASN A 116 8.24 -26.35 11.80
CA ASN A 116 7.31 -27.45 11.52
C ASN A 116 7.89 -28.40 10.45
N PRO A 117 8.95 -29.16 10.80
CA PRO A 117 9.59 -30.06 9.85
C PRO A 117 8.64 -31.16 9.39
N GLY A 118 8.63 -31.45 8.09
CA GLY A 118 7.83 -32.54 7.49
C GLY A 118 6.39 -32.18 7.10
N VAL A 119 5.93 -30.95 7.40
CA VAL A 119 4.58 -30.48 6.98
C VAL A 119 4.54 -30.15 5.49
N PHE A 120 5.59 -29.52 4.97
CA PHE A 120 5.73 -29.16 3.55
C PHE A 120 7.01 -29.78 2.99
N GLN A 121 6.99 -30.22 1.73
CA GLN A 121 8.19 -30.77 1.06
C GLN A 121 9.24 -29.68 0.77
N SER A 122 8.78 -28.46 0.51
CA SER A 122 9.65 -27.33 0.22
C SER A 122 9.14 -26.03 0.86
N THR A 123 10.08 -25.12 1.10
CA THR A 123 9.79 -23.72 1.46
C THR A 123 8.88 -23.07 0.41
N ASP A 124 9.07 -23.41 -0.87
CA ASP A 124 8.23 -22.92 -1.97
C ASP A 124 6.76 -23.37 -1.81
N THR A 125 6.52 -24.60 -1.38
CA THR A 125 5.15 -25.09 -1.09
C THR A 125 4.49 -24.24 0.00
N CYS A 126 5.20 -23.98 1.10
CA CYS A 126 4.72 -23.15 2.19
C CYS A 126 4.44 -21.72 1.74
N TYR A 127 5.35 -21.14 0.94
CA TYR A 127 5.23 -19.80 0.39
C TYR A 127 3.98 -19.67 -0.50
N VAL A 128 3.82 -20.55 -1.49
CA VAL A 128 2.69 -20.49 -2.44
C VAL A 128 1.36 -20.74 -1.73
N LEU A 129 1.32 -21.70 -0.79
CA LEU A 129 0.11 -21.97 -0.01
C LEU A 129 -0.27 -20.76 0.86
N SER A 130 0.70 -20.05 1.43
CA SER A 130 0.44 -18.85 2.22
C SER A 130 -0.28 -17.76 1.41
N PHE A 131 0.10 -17.56 0.14
CA PHE A 131 -0.63 -16.66 -0.74
C PHE A 131 -2.03 -17.17 -1.09
N ALA A 132 -2.21 -18.48 -1.29
CA ALA A 132 -3.52 -19.07 -1.50
C ALA A 132 -4.47 -18.83 -0.30
N ILE A 133 -3.95 -18.90 0.93
CA ILE A 133 -4.70 -18.60 2.16
C ILE A 133 -5.06 -17.11 2.24
N ILE A 134 -4.13 -16.21 1.89
CA ILE A 134 -4.41 -14.77 1.85
C ILE A 134 -5.49 -14.44 0.80
N MET A 135 -5.41 -15.04 -0.39
CA MET A 135 -6.44 -14.90 -1.42
C MET A 135 -7.79 -15.47 -0.99
N LEU A 136 -7.79 -16.58 -0.24
CA LEU A 136 -8.99 -17.17 0.31
C LEU A 136 -9.68 -16.22 1.29
N ASN A 137 -8.92 -15.56 2.16
CA ASN A 137 -9.44 -14.56 3.10
C ASN A 137 -10.20 -13.45 2.36
N THR A 138 -9.60 -12.89 1.31
CA THR A 138 -10.27 -11.90 0.45
C THR A 138 -11.52 -12.48 -0.20
N SER A 139 -11.45 -13.70 -0.73
CA SER A 139 -12.56 -14.32 -1.45
C SER A 139 -13.78 -14.61 -0.56
N LEU A 140 -13.55 -14.97 0.71
CA LEU A 140 -14.63 -15.31 1.65
C LEU A 140 -15.25 -14.07 2.32
N HIS A 141 -14.42 -13.08 2.65
CA HIS A 141 -14.81 -11.98 3.55
C HIS A 141 -15.00 -10.63 2.85
N ASN A 142 -14.47 -10.44 1.64
CA ASN A 142 -14.73 -9.21 0.88
C ASN A 142 -16.17 -9.24 0.35
N PRO A 143 -17.05 -8.28 0.74
CA PRO A 143 -18.45 -8.26 0.28
C PRO A 143 -18.60 -8.13 -1.24
N ASN A 144 -17.58 -7.63 -1.94
CA ASN A 144 -17.59 -7.46 -3.40
C ASN A 144 -17.35 -8.75 -4.18
N VAL A 145 -16.87 -9.81 -3.53
CA VAL A 145 -16.67 -11.13 -4.16
C VAL A 145 -17.97 -11.92 -4.08
N LYS A 146 -18.61 -12.11 -5.24
CA LYS A 146 -19.89 -12.82 -5.35
C LYS A 146 -19.74 -14.34 -5.34
N ASP A 147 -18.66 -14.86 -5.90
CA ASP A 147 -18.37 -16.29 -5.98
C ASP A 147 -17.44 -16.69 -4.85
N LYS A 148 -18.01 -17.20 -3.74
CA LYS A 148 -17.26 -17.63 -2.57
C LYS A 148 -16.85 -19.10 -2.74
N PRO A 149 -15.55 -19.43 -2.80
CA PRO A 149 -15.11 -20.81 -3.01
C PRO A 149 -15.52 -21.70 -1.84
N SER A 150 -15.98 -22.93 -2.11
CA SER A 150 -16.19 -23.98 -1.09
C SER A 150 -14.88 -24.62 -0.64
N ALA A 151 -14.91 -25.37 0.47
CA ALA A 151 -13.75 -26.12 0.96
C ALA A 151 -13.20 -27.09 -0.09
N GLU A 152 -14.08 -27.83 -0.78
CA GLU A 152 -13.74 -28.77 -1.85
C GLU A 152 -13.08 -28.05 -3.04
N ARG A 153 -13.58 -26.84 -3.37
CA ARG A 153 -12.99 -26.01 -4.43
C ARG A 153 -11.60 -25.53 -4.03
N PHE A 154 -11.41 -25.10 -2.78
CA PHE A 154 -10.10 -24.69 -2.27
C PHE A 154 -9.09 -25.85 -2.25
N ILE A 155 -9.51 -27.06 -1.88
CA ILE A 155 -8.69 -28.27 -1.97
C ILE A 155 -8.30 -28.55 -3.43
N GLY A 156 -9.27 -28.51 -4.34
CA GLY A 156 -9.05 -28.71 -5.78
C GLY A 156 -8.08 -27.69 -6.40
N MET A 157 -8.18 -26.43 -5.99
CA MET A 157 -7.32 -25.33 -6.45
C MET A 157 -5.85 -25.52 -6.05
N ASN A 158 -5.59 -26.21 -4.94
CA ASN A 158 -4.24 -26.43 -4.40
C ASN A 158 -3.68 -27.83 -4.71
N ARG A 159 -4.28 -28.58 -5.65
CA ARG A 159 -3.73 -29.88 -6.09
C ARG A 159 -2.36 -29.71 -6.76
N GLY A 160 -1.42 -30.58 -6.41
CA GLY A 160 -0.06 -30.60 -6.93
C GLY A 160 0.86 -29.53 -6.33
N ILE A 161 0.42 -28.78 -5.31
CA ILE A 161 1.19 -27.67 -4.73
C ILE A 161 2.44 -28.12 -3.96
N ASN A 162 2.46 -29.38 -3.49
CA ASN A 162 3.55 -29.94 -2.68
C ASN A 162 4.62 -30.60 -3.56
N ASP A 163 5.37 -29.79 -4.31
CA ASP A 163 6.36 -30.21 -5.32
C ASP A 163 5.81 -31.22 -6.34
N GLY A 164 4.57 -31.01 -6.78
CA GLY A 164 3.88 -31.88 -7.74
C GLY A 164 3.15 -33.07 -7.12
N GLY A 165 3.06 -33.14 -5.79
CA GLY A 165 2.12 -33.96 -5.02
C GLY A 165 1.04 -33.11 -4.34
N ASP A 166 0.05 -33.78 -3.73
CA ASP A 166 -1.04 -33.12 -3.02
C ASP A 166 -0.72 -32.96 -1.53
N LEU A 167 -1.21 -31.89 -0.91
CA LEU A 167 -1.23 -31.77 0.56
C LEU A 167 -2.39 -32.58 1.14
N PRO A 168 -2.32 -33.02 2.42
CA PRO A 168 -3.42 -33.72 3.07
C PRO A 168 -4.72 -32.89 2.99
N GLU A 169 -5.82 -33.52 2.58
CA GLU A 169 -7.11 -32.81 2.43
C GLU A 169 -7.58 -32.22 3.76
N ASP A 170 -7.36 -32.93 4.87
CA ASP A 170 -7.70 -32.46 6.21
C ASP A 170 -6.94 -31.17 6.58
N LEU A 171 -5.68 -31.04 6.18
CA LEU A 171 -4.89 -29.83 6.41
C LEU A 171 -5.50 -28.64 5.66
N LEU A 172 -5.79 -28.82 4.37
CA LEU A 172 -6.40 -27.77 3.54
C LEU A 172 -7.80 -27.39 4.00
N ARG A 173 -8.58 -28.38 4.47
CA ARG A 173 -9.92 -28.17 5.03
C ARG A 173 -9.85 -27.38 6.34
N ASN A 174 -8.92 -27.72 7.22
CA ASN A 174 -8.71 -26.99 8.48
C ASN A 174 -8.29 -25.54 8.23
N LEU A 175 -7.37 -25.31 7.28
CA LEU A 175 -6.97 -23.95 6.87
C LEU A 175 -8.16 -23.16 6.31
N TYR A 176 -8.97 -23.79 5.46
CA TYR A 176 -10.16 -23.17 4.87
C TYR A 176 -11.17 -22.76 5.95
N GLU A 177 -11.55 -23.68 6.84
CA GLU A 177 -12.54 -23.40 7.88
C GLU A 177 -12.01 -22.37 8.89
N SER A 178 -10.70 -22.38 9.21
CA SER A 178 -10.09 -21.36 10.05
C SER A 178 -10.28 -19.96 9.47
N ILE A 179 -9.95 -19.78 8.18
CA ILE A 179 -10.12 -18.48 7.51
C ILE A 179 -11.60 -18.13 7.41
N LYS A 180 -12.46 -19.08 7.01
CA LYS A 180 -13.91 -18.85 6.90
C LYS A 180 -14.56 -18.42 8.21
N ASN A 181 -14.11 -18.96 9.34
CA ASN A 181 -14.63 -18.64 10.66
C ASN A 181 -14.15 -17.29 11.17
N GLU A 182 -12.87 -16.96 10.96
CA GLU A 182 -12.29 -15.70 11.43
C GLU A 182 -11.38 -15.09 10.35
N PRO A 183 -11.71 -13.89 9.84
CA PRO A 183 -10.83 -13.19 8.92
C PRO A 183 -9.52 -12.78 9.61
N PHE A 184 -8.46 -12.60 8.83
CA PHE A 184 -7.21 -12.08 9.37
C PHE A 184 -7.42 -10.74 10.09
N LYS A 185 -7.08 -10.70 11.38
CA LYS A 185 -7.03 -9.46 12.15
C LYS A 185 -5.75 -8.71 11.80
N ILE A 186 -5.92 -7.62 11.06
CA ILE A 186 -4.84 -6.66 10.81
C ILE A 186 -4.89 -5.61 11.92
N PRO A 187 -3.76 -5.28 12.59
CA PRO A 187 -3.72 -4.19 13.55
C PRO A 187 -4.22 -2.89 12.90
N GLU A 188 -5.11 -2.17 13.59
CA GLU A 188 -5.63 -0.88 13.13
C GLU A 188 -4.49 0.14 13.06
N ASP A 189 -4.05 0.45 11.83
CA ASP A 189 -3.12 1.53 11.50
C ASP A 189 -3.75 2.34 10.35
N ASP A 190 -4.24 3.53 10.69
CA ASP A 190 -4.54 4.72 9.86
C ASP A 190 -5.35 4.61 8.56
N GLY A 191 -6.00 3.48 8.27
CA GLY A 191 -6.89 3.36 7.11
C GLY A 191 -6.18 3.20 5.76
N ASN A 192 -4.90 2.83 5.75
CA ASN A 192 -4.23 2.25 4.58
C ASN A 192 -4.17 0.73 4.76
N ASP A 193 -5.34 0.11 4.61
CA ASP A 193 -5.57 -1.29 4.92
C ASP A 193 -4.78 -2.26 4.01
N LEU A 194 -3.92 -3.08 4.63
CA LEU A 194 -3.18 -4.19 4.01
C LEU A 194 -4.08 -5.33 3.52
N THR A 195 -5.32 -5.49 4.03
CA THR A 195 -6.30 -6.44 3.44
C THR A 195 -7.02 -5.90 2.20
N HIS A 196 -7.10 -4.59 2.03
CA HIS A 196 -7.50 -3.96 0.77
C HIS A 196 -6.33 -3.78 -0.22
N THR A 197 -5.09 -4.04 0.20
CA THR A 197 -3.89 -3.92 -0.63
C THR A 197 -3.63 -5.16 -1.50
N PHE A 198 -4.65 -5.82 -2.06
CA PHE A 198 -4.44 -6.59 -3.29
C PHE A 198 -4.20 -5.68 -4.49
N PHE A 199 -4.62 -4.42 -4.41
CA PHE A 199 -4.31 -3.40 -5.41
C PHE A 199 -3.06 -2.61 -5.00
N ASN A 200 -1.86 -3.09 -5.36
CA ASN A 200 -0.76 -2.15 -5.62
C ASN A 200 -0.77 -1.90 -7.12
N PRO A 201 -1.18 -0.71 -7.59
CA PRO A 201 -1.17 -0.44 -9.01
C PRO A 201 0.22 -0.71 -9.58
N ASP A 202 0.29 -1.50 -10.66
CA ASP A 202 1.46 -1.51 -11.54
C ASP A 202 1.76 -0.07 -12.01
N ARG A 203 0.70 0.73 -12.14
CA ARG A 203 0.75 2.17 -12.40
C ARG A 203 -0.53 2.86 -11.99
N GLU A 204 -0.41 4.07 -11.48
CA GLU A 204 -1.54 4.98 -11.27
C GLU A 204 -1.19 6.39 -11.76
N GLY A 205 -2.21 7.18 -12.09
CA GLY A 205 -1.98 8.51 -12.64
C GLY A 205 -3.20 9.12 -13.34
N TRP A 206 -3.11 10.41 -13.62
CA TRP A 206 -4.17 11.14 -14.31
C TRP A 206 -4.04 11.02 -15.82
N LEU A 207 -5.10 10.58 -16.49
CA LEU A 207 -5.19 10.56 -17.95
C LEU A 207 -6.50 11.17 -18.44
N LEU A 208 -6.50 11.58 -19.70
CA LEU A 208 -7.71 11.95 -20.42
C LEU A 208 -8.18 10.75 -21.25
N LYS A 209 -9.46 10.42 -21.19
CA LYS A 209 -10.06 9.36 -22.01
C LYS A 209 -11.18 9.89 -22.89
N LEU A 210 -11.31 9.32 -24.08
CA LEU A 210 -12.43 9.58 -24.98
C LEU A 210 -13.66 8.72 -24.60
N GLY A 211 -14.84 9.31 -24.68
CA GLY A 211 -16.11 8.61 -24.51
C GLY A 211 -16.42 7.64 -25.66
N GLY A 212 -17.32 6.68 -25.41
CA GLY A 212 -17.66 5.59 -26.32
C GLY A 212 -18.63 6.05 -27.40
N ARG A 213 -19.94 6.05 -27.09
CA ARG A 213 -20.99 6.60 -27.95
C ARG A 213 -20.84 8.10 -28.17
N VAL A 214 -20.65 8.86 -27.09
CA VAL A 214 -20.46 10.31 -27.14
C VAL A 214 -18.97 10.62 -27.01
N LYS A 215 -18.36 11.16 -28.06
CA LYS A 215 -16.90 11.43 -28.15
C LYS A 215 -16.49 12.68 -27.38
N THR A 216 -16.65 12.65 -26.06
CA THR A 216 -16.18 13.70 -25.15
C THR A 216 -14.95 13.24 -24.38
N TRP A 217 -14.00 14.16 -24.16
CA TRP A 217 -12.82 13.90 -23.35
C TRP A 217 -13.12 14.12 -21.87
N LYS A 218 -12.68 13.19 -21.03
CA LYS A 218 -12.87 13.25 -19.57
C LYS A 218 -11.56 12.92 -18.87
N ARG A 219 -11.20 13.73 -17.86
CA ARG A 219 -10.07 13.47 -16.97
C ARG A 219 -10.48 12.46 -15.91
N ARG A 220 -9.70 11.41 -15.74
CA ARG A 220 -9.95 10.32 -14.79
C ARG A 220 -8.65 9.88 -14.15
N TRP A 221 -8.72 9.48 -12.89
CA TRP A 221 -7.61 8.83 -12.21
C TRP A 221 -7.60 7.37 -12.62
N PHE A 222 -6.52 6.92 -13.23
CA PHE A 222 -6.36 5.55 -13.70
C PHE A 222 -5.52 4.75 -12.73
N ILE A 223 -5.88 3.48 -12.55
CA ILE A 223 -5.15 2.49 -11.77
C ILE A 223 -5.06 1.24 -12.66
N LEU A 224 -3.84 0.80 -12.95
CA LEU A 224 -3.54 -0.45 -13.64
C LEU A 224 -3.16 -1.50 -12.61
N THR A 225 -3.91 -2.59 -12.54
CA THR A 225 -3.65 -3.69 -11.60
C THR A 225 -4.44 -4.92 -12.03
N ASP A 226 -3.93 -6.13 -11.74
CA ASP A 226 -4.60 -7.40 -12.04
C ASP A 226 -5.12 -7.52 -13.48
N ASN A 227 -4.27 -7.14 -14.45
CA ASN A 227 -4.59 -7.18 -15.89
C ASN A 227 -5.86 -6.37 -16.26
N CYS A 228 -6.25 -5.43 -15.41
CA CYS A 228 -7.40 -4.56 -15.59
C CYS A 228 -6.97 -3.10 -15.45
N LEU A 229 -7.62 -2.25 -16.24
CA LEU A 229 -7.46 -0.81 -16.17
C LEU A 229 -8.72 -0.19 -15.58
N TYR A 230 -8.59 0.29 -14.35
CA TYR A 230 -9.65 0.95 -13.60
C TYR A 230 -9.54 2.46 -13.80
N TYR A 231 -10.68 3.15 -13.83
CA TYR A 231 -10.68 4.61 -13.83
C TYR A 231 -11.76 5.21 -12.93
N PHE A 232 -11.38 6.26 -12.21
CA PHE A 232 -12.18 6.92 -11.18
C PHE A 232 -12.44 8.37 -11.55
N GLU A 233 -13.51 8.95 -11.01
CA GLU A 233 -13.76 10.38 -11.19
C GLU A 233 -12.82 11.21 -10.31
N TYR A 234 -12.64 10.78 -9.06
CA TYR A 234 -11.73 11.36 -8.08
C TYR A 234 -10.82 10.29 -7.46
N THR A 235 -9.67 10.71 -6.92
CA THR A 235 -8.71 9.80 -6.24
C THR A 235 -9.24 9.26 -4.91
N THR A 236 -10.26 9.89 -4.34
CA THR A 236 -10.92 9.50 -3.08
C THR A 236 -12.10 8.56 -3.29
N ASP A 237 -12.47 8.27 -4.54
CA ASP A 237 -13.62 7.43 -4.86
C ASP A 237 -13.34 5.98 -4.46
N LYS A 238 -14.30 5.37 -3.75
CA LYS A 238 -14.21 3.96 -3.34
C LYS A 238 -14.57 2.99 -4.47
N GLU A 239 -15.35 3.45 -5.45
CA GLU A 239 -15.83 2.63 -6.56
C GLU A 239 -15.36 3.19 -7.92
N PRO A 240 -14.90 2.34 -8.84
CA PRO A 240 -14.45 2.80 -10.14
C PRO A 240 -15.62 3.26 -10.99
N ARG A 241 -15.40 4.31 -11.79
CA ARG A 241 -16.36 4.73 -12.82
C ARG A 241 -16.40 3.75 -13.99
N GLY A 242 -15.35 2.98 -14.20
CA GLY A 242 -15.38 1.83 -15.09
C GLY A 242 -14.12 1.00 -15.02
N ILE A 243 -14.25 -0.20 -15.56
CA ILE A 243 -13.25 -1.27 -15.51
C ILE A 243 -13.08 -1.79 -16.93
N ILE A 244 -11.83 -1.82 -17.39
CA ILE A 244 -11.44 -2.29 -18.71
C ILE A 244 -10.51 -3.49 -18.52
N PRO A 245 -11.02 -4.73 -18.64
CA PRO A 245 -10.18 -5.91 -18.75
C PRO A 245 -9.23 -5.76 -19.95
N LEU A 246 -7.94 -6.03 -19.74
CA LEU A 246 -6.91 -5.91 -20.78
C LEU A 246 -6.71 -7.20 -21.57
N GLU A 247 -7.43 -8.26 -21.22
CA GLU A 247 -7.43 -9.54 -21.94
C GLU A 247 -7.76 -9.35 -23.43
N ASN A 248 -6.93 -9.90 -24.30
CA ASN A 248 -7.09 -9.85 -25.76
C ASN A 248 -7.08 -8.43 -26.36
N LEU A 249 -6.62 -7.43 -25.59
CA LEU A 249 -6.41 -6.08 -26.10
C LEU A 249 -4.95 -5.90 -26.54
N SER A 250 -4.75 -4.98 -27.47
CA SER A 250 -3.45 -4.51 -27.91
C SER A 250 -3.38 -2.99 -27.84
N ILE A 251 -2.17 -2.46 -27.74
CA ILE A 251 -1.90 -1.03 -27.73
C ILE A 251 -1.32 -0.58 -29.06
N ARG A 252 -1.79 0.56 -29.56
CA ARG A 252 -1.14 1.33 -30.63
C ARG A 252 -1.09 2.81 -30.28
N GLU A 253 -0.07 3.48 -30.78
CA GLU A 253 0.01 4.95 -30.72
C GLU A 253 -0.84 5.57 -31.82
N VAL A 254 -1.46 6.72 -31.52
CA VAL A 254 -2.30 7.44 -32.48
C VAL A 254 -2.11 8.95 -32.33
N ASP A 255 -2.22 9.67 -33.44
CA ASP A 255 -2.32 11.12 -33.43
C ASP A 255 -3.78 11.56 -33.28
N ASP A 256 -4.02 12.58 -32.46
CA ASP A 256 -5.34 13.20 -32.30
C ASP A 256 -5.23 14.71 -32.49
N SER A 257 -6.14 15.29 -33.29
CA SER A 257 -6.10 16.72 -33.60
C SER A 257 -6.37 17.62 -32.39
N LYS A 258 -6.95 17.08 -31.31
CA LYS A 258 -7.37 17.86 -30.13
C LYS A 258 -6.56 17.55 -28.88
N LYS A 259 -5.78 16.46 -28.85
CA LYS A 259 -5.08 16.01 -27.64
C LYS A 259 -3.70 15.44 -27.97
N PRO A 260 -2.66 15.85 -27.24
CA PRO A 260 -1.32 15.31 -27.44
C PRO A 260 -1.21 13.89 -26.85
N ASN A 261 -0.13 13.20 -27.19
CA ASN A 261 0.33 11.99 -26.50
C ASN A 261 -0.75 10.90 -26.42
N CYS A 262 -1.42 10.61 -27.55
CA CYS A 262 -2.53 9.69 -27.59
C CYS A 262 -2.10 8.24 -27.89
N PHE A 263 -2.81 7.30 -27.29
CA PHE A 263 -2.72 5.87 -27.60
C PHE A 263 -4.10 5.22 -27.51
N GLU A 264 -4.25 4.05 -28.12
CA GLU A 264 -5.50 3.30 -28.17
C GLU A 264 -5.33 1.87 -27.66
N LEU A 265 -6.27 1.44 -26.82
CA LEU A 265 -6.56 0.03 -26.56
C LEU A 265 -7.59 -0.45 -27.57
N PHE A 266 -7.29 -1.54 -28.27
CA PHE A 266 -8.15 -2.10 -29.32
C PHE A 266 -8.01 -3.62 -29.40
N ILE A 267 -9.00 -4.28 -30.00
CA ILE A 267 -8.93 -5.72 -30.32
C ILE A 267 -8.26 -5.86 -31.69
N PRO A 268 -7.11 -6.54 -31.80
CA PRO A 268 -6.35 -6.61 -33.05
C PRO A 268 -7.09 -7.36 -34.17
N ASP A 269 -7.79 -8.44 -33.81
CA ASP A 269 -8.42 -9.35 -34.78
C ASP A 269 -9.86 -8.96 -35.15
N ASN A 270 -10.45 -7.95 -34.50
CA ASN A 270 -11.82 -7.50 -34.78
C ASN A 270 -12.06 -6.03 -34.41
N LYS A 271 -11.98 -5.14 -35.41
CA LYS A 271 -12.06 -3.69 -35.21
C LYS A 271 -13.46 -3.17 -34.85
N ASP A 272 -14.50 -3.90 -35.22
CA ASP A 272 -15.90 -3.49 -35.00
C ASP A 272 -16.49 -4.11 -33.71
N GLN A 273 -15.75 -5.03 -33.09
CA GLN A 273 -16.18 -5.65 -31.84
C GLN A 273 -16.06 -4.66 -30.67
N VAL A 274 -17.13 -4.62 -29.86
CA VAL A 274 -17.14 -3.84 -28.62
C VAL A 274 -16.25 -4.54 -27.59
N ILE A 275 -15.33 -3.78 -27.00
CA ILE A 275 -14.48 -4.22 -25.89
C ILE A 275 -15.37 -4.48 -24.69
N LYS A 276 -15.27 -5.71 -24.14
CA LYS A 276 -16.00 -6.13 -22.95
C LYS A 276 -15.46 -5.37 -21.74
N ALA A 277 -16.16 -4.33 -21.34
CA ALA A 277 -15.83 -3.47 -20.21
C ALA A 277 -17.14 -3.05 -19.51
N CYS A 278 -17.05 -2.57 -18.27
CA CYS A 278 -18.21 -2.02 -17.57
C CYS A 278 -17.97 -0.58 -17.12
N LYS A 279 -19.05 0.19 -16.96
CA LYS A 279 -19.04 1.54 -16.42
C LYS A 279 -20.25 1.79 -15.54
N THR A 280 -20.13 2.76 -14.65
CA THR A 280 -21.23 3.23 -13.80
C THR A 280 -21.87 4.48 -14.42
N GLU A 281 -23.19 4.49 -14.55
CA GLU A 281 -23.95 5.67 -14.98
C GLU A 281 -24.14 6.66 -13.81
N ALA A 282 -24.70 7.85 -14.09
CA ALA A 282 -24.87 8.89 -13.08
C ALA A 282 -25.82 8.48 -11.93
N ASP A 283 -26.66 7.47 -12.16
CA ASP A 283 -27.61 6.93 -11.18
C ASP A 283 -27.06 5.71 -10.41
N GLY A 284 -25.78 5.38 -10.59
CA GLY A 284 -25.12 4.26 -9.91
C GLY A 284 -25.30 2.90 -10.59
N ARG A 285 -26.06 2.79 -11.70
CA ARG A 285 -26.21 1.51 -12.40
C ARG A 285 -24.94 1.14 -13.16
N VAL A 286 -24.53 -0.13 -13.04
CA VAL A 286 -23.42 -0.70 -13.81
C VAL A 286 -23.97 -1.20 -15.16
N VAL A 287 -23.38 -0.71 -16.25
CA VAL A 287 -23.76 -1.07 -17.62
C VAL A 287 -22.51 -1.43 -18.45
N GLU A 288 -22.70 -2.16 -19.54
CA GLU A 288 -21.62 -2.48 -20.45
C GLU A 288 -21.08 -1.24 -21.18
N GLY A 289 -19.76 -1.23 -21.39
CA GLY A 289 -19.05 -0.26 -22.19
C GLY A 289 -19.51 -0.33 -23.65
N ASN A 290 -19.43 0.80 -24.36
CA ASN A 290 -19.83 0.91 -25.77
C ASN A 290 -18.64 1.34 -26.63
N HIS A 291 -17.48 0.80 -26.31
CA HIS A 291 -16.21 1.20 -26.90
C HIS A 291 -15.70 0.08 -27.81
N THR A 292 -15.53 0.36 -29.10
CA THR A 292 -14.75 -0.51 -30.00
C THR A 292 -13.24 -0.30 -29.84
N PHE A 293 -12.87 0.87 -29.31
CA PHE A 293 -11.52 1.20 -28.86
C PHE A 293 -11.58 2.19 -27.70
N TYR A 294 -10.56 2.18 -26.84
CA TYR A 294 -10.35 3.23 -25.84
C TYR A 294 -9.18 4.11 -26.25
N ARG A 295 -9.48 5.35 -26.68
CA ARG A 295 -8.46 6.38 -26.91
C ARG A 295 -8.18 7.13 -25.61
N ILE A 296 -6.90 7.21 -25.26
CA ILE A 296 -6.38 7.78 -24.03
C ILE A 296 -5.26 8.76 -24.39
N SER A 297 -5.17 9.87 -23.65
CA SER A 297 -4.17 10.93 -23.81
C SER A 297 -3.45 11.15 -22.49
N ALA A 298 -2.13 11.13 -22.54
CA ALA A 298 -1.26 11.40 -21.39
C ALA A 298 -0.81 12.87 -21.34
N PRO A 299 -0.58 13.43 -20.14
CA PRO A 299 -0.07 14.80 -19.99
C PRO A 299 1.27 15.04 -20.68
N THR A 300 2.22 14.10 -20.59
CA THR A 300 3.54 14.21 -21.24
C THR A 300 3.86 13.00 -22.12
N THR A 301 4.89 13.13 -22.96
CA THR A 301 5.38 12.04 -23.80
C THR A 301 5.98 10.92 -22.95
N GLU A 302 6.69 11.28 -21.89
CA GLU A 302 7.30 10.34 -20.95
C GLU A 302 6.21 9.51 -20.25
N GLU A 303 5.16 10.18 -19.74
CA GLU A 303 4.03 9.49 -19.13
C GLU A 303 3.30 8.58 -20.14
N LYS A 304 3.17 9.01 -21.40
CA LYS A 304 2.61 8.17 -22.47
C LYS A 304 3.38 6.87 -22.63
N GLU A 305 4.69 6.97 -22.80
CA GLU A 305 5.57 5.80 -23.00
C GLU A 305 5.54 4.89 -21.77
N GLU A 306 5.59 5.49 -20.59
CA GLU A 306 5.48 4.80 -19.32
C GLU A 306 4.16 4.01 -19.16
N TRP A 307 3.03 4.63 -19.50
CA TRP A 307 1.71 3.97 -19.51
C TRP A 307 1.64 2.86 -20.55
N ILE A 308 2.10 3.11 -21.77
CA ILE A 308 2.15 2.10 -22.84
C ILE A 308 2.99 0.90 -22.40
N ASN A 309 4.16 1.13 -21.84
CA ASN A 309 5.06 0.07 -21.38
C ASN A 309 4.45 -0.72 -20.22
N SER A 310 3.79 -0.05 -19.29
CA SER A 310 3.15 -0.71 -18.13
C SER A 310 1.95 -1.55 -18.57
N ILE A 311 1.13 -1.06 -19.48
CA ILE A 311 -0.03 -1.79 -19.99
C ILE A 311 0.41 -2.92 -20.93
N LYS A 312 1.40 -2.71 -21.81
CA LYS A 312 2.00 -3.79 -22.62
C LYS A 312 2.62 -4.86 -21.74
N ALA A 313 3.31 -4.43 -20.67
CA ALA A 313 3.77 -5.35 -19.65
C ALA A 313 2.57 -6.09 -19.09
N ALA A 314 1.54 -5.46 -18.52
CA ALA A 314 0.35 -6.15 -17.99
C ALA A 314 -0.38 -7.06 -19.00
N ILE A 315 -0.41 -6.75 -20.31
CA ILE A 315 -1.01 -7.61 -21.34
C ILE A 315 -0.13 -8.85 -21.63
N SER A 316 1.19 -8.65 -21.70
CA SER A 316 2.19 -9.71 -21.96
C SER A 316 2.49 -10.54 -20.71
N ARG A 317 2.40 -9.89 -19.55
CA ARG A 317 2.49 -10.41 -18.21
C ARG A 317 1.17 -11.08 -17.90
N ASP A 318 1.13 -12.38 -18.14
CA ASP A 318 0.69 -13.23 -17.05
C ASP A 318 1.93 -13.83 -16.38
N PRO A 319 2.70 -13.07 -15.57
CA PRO A 319 3.91 -13.55 -14.92
C PRO A 319 3.53 -14.45 -13.75
N PHE A 320 2.29 -14.37 -13.28
CA PHE A 320 1.77 -15.18 -12.21
C PHE A 320 1.49 -16.58 -12.74
N TYR A 321 0.82 -16.71 -13.88
CA TYR A 321 0.67 -18.00 -14.57
C TYR A 321 1.96 -18.45 -15.25
N GLU A 322 2.83 -17.58 -15.76
CA GLU A 322 4.14 -18.00 -16.27
C GLU A 322 5.10 -18.40 -15.16
N MET A 323 5.12 -17.73 -13.99
CA MET A 323 5.95 -18.13 -12.85
C MET A 323 5.39 -19.37 -12.16
N LEU A 324 4.07 -19.46 -11.97
CA LEU A 324 3.42 -20.69 -11.51
C LEU A 324 3.60 -21.81 -12.53
N ALA A 325 3.43 -21.57 -13.83
CA ALA A 325 3.67 -22.58 -14.86
C ALA A 325 5.15 -22.92 -15.00
N ALA A 326 6.09 -21.99 -14.81
CA ALA A 326 7.53 -22.23 -14.85
C ALA A 326 8.01 -22.98 -13.62
N ARG A 327 7.50 -22.67 -12.42
CA ARG A 327 7.78 -23.41 -11.18
C ARG A 327 7.11 -24.78 -11.18
N LYS A 328 5.87 -24.88 -11.68
CA LYS A 328 5.15 -26.16 -11.93
C LYS A 328 5.82 -26.98 -13.04
N LYS A 329 6.43 -26.34 -14.06
CA LYS A 329 7.32 -26.97 -15.04
C LYS A 329 8.59 -27.52 -14.40
N ARG A 330 9.26 -26.74 -13.54
CA ARG A 330 10.47 -27.18 -12.82
C ARG A 330 10.19 -28.39 -11.92
N ALA A 331 9.10 -28.35 -11.16
CA ALA A 331 8.65 -29.46 -10.33
C ALA A 331 8.28 -30.72 -11.14
N SER A 332 7.74 -30.57 -12.36
CA SER A 332 7.43 -31.69 -13.25
C SER A 332 8.63 -32.21 -14.05
N SER A 333 9.63 -31.38 -14.38
CA SER A 333 10.86 -31.81 -15.05
C SER A 333 11.77 -32.66 -14.16
N LEU A 334 11.70 -32.48 -12.84
CA LEU A 334 12.36 -33.35 -11.85
C LEU A 334 11.76 -34.78 -11.80
N LYS A 335 10.62 -35.04 -12.47
CA LYS A 335 10.02 -36.38 -12.60
C LYS A 335 10.49 -37.16 -13.85
N ARG A 336 11.34 -36.58 -14.70
CA ARG A 336 11.78 -37.18 -15.99
C ARG A 336 13.28 -37.52 -16.05
N GLN A 337 14.02 -37.30 -14.97
CA GLN A 337 15.32 -37.93 -14.69
C GLN A 337 15.11 -38.91 -13.54
#